data_AF-A0A3D1LC02-F1
#
_entry.id   AF-A0A3D1LC02-F1
#
_cell.length_a   1.000
_cell.length_b   1.000
_cell.length_c   1.000
_cell.angle_alpha   90.00
_cell.angle_beta   90.00
_cell.angle_gamma   90.00
#
_symmetry.space_group_name_H-M   'P 1'
#
loop_
_entity.id
_entity.type
_entity.pdbx_description
1 polymer ?
#
loop_
_entity_poly.entity_id
_entity_poly.type
_entity_poly.pdbx_seq_one_letter_code
_entity_poly.pdbx_strand_id
1 'polypeptide(L)'
;MKKRVSYFVSRKSLLVWLSALVMTASAVLRIAYSCGKGADAATVWFQIVLPVAACLIFVLMILLGGQERFYRTAIPAFLLAIYYSVRVSAVLTSLSLRFVFWVAYLAIAGFYAMTVSGRVRNNWALVLLLAAGIGVLAYTHRSVFSGANWSARVGFLPELLFLTGGLFAVLAMQPHADGKYHPTWGDRVDGRKLRSLDPVQVVANYIMPTRVGASNFVRDSVEITAMERYIREKRRAGLTSFGITHVFLAAYVRTVAKYPALNRFLSGQQVYSRGDDIQFCMMVKEEMSTDAAESAMKLHLTQTDSVEEIYRKMNEQVTRIKEASDASDFDKTAKLLSLIPGVVFKFVVWVLKVMDYFGLLPKFLLEVSPFHGSIFFTSMGSLGIPPIVHHLYDFGNLPVFCAFGCKYRKNEIDLDGNLVQRKYVDFTVNTDERICDGFYFATALKHMKKLLQHPERLDEPLDEVVKDVD
;
A
#
# COMPACT_ATOMS: atom_id res chain seq x y z
N MET A 1 14.36 6.62 16.28
CA MET A 1 14.81 5.34 15.64
C MET A 1 15.93 5.64 14.65
N LYS A 2 17.01 4.85 14.61
CA LYS A 2 18.10 5.04 13.60
C LYS A 2 17.52 4.88 12.18
N LYS A 3 17.80 5.83 11.28
CA LYS A 3 17.40 5.75 9.85
C LYS A 3 17.87 4.41 9.28
N ARG A 4 16.91 3.53 8.94
CA ARG A 4 17.21 2.28 8.23
C ARG A 4 17.61 2.62 6.80
N VAL A 5 18.62 1.94 6.29
CA VAL A 5 19.02 2.09 4.88
C VAL A 5 18.15 1.16 4.05
N SER A 6 17.33 1.70 3.14
CA SER A 6 16.61 0.85 2.19
C SER A 6 17.55 0.44 1.07
N TYR A 7 17.49 -0.82 0.66
CA TYR A 7 18.32 -1.37 -0.41
C TYR A 7 17.46 -1.80 -1.59
N PHE A 8 18.00 -1.66 -2.79
CA PHE A 8 17.39 -2.12 -4.02
C PHE A 8 18.39 -2.81 -4.95
N VAL A 9 17.85 -3.52 -5.93
CA VAL A 9 18.61 -4.06 -7.07
C VAL A 9 17.94 -3.61 -8.36
N SER A 10 18.76 -3.19 -9.34
CA SER A 10 18.28 -2.67 -10.62
C SER A 10 18.32 -3.75 -11.71
N ARG A 11 17.24 -3.88 -12.49
CA ARG A 11 17.21 -4.75 -13.69
C ARG A 11 18.22 -4.35 -14.76
N LYS A 12 18.77 -3.13 -14.68
CA LYS A 12 19.83 -2.67 -15.59
C LYS A 12 21.21 -3.25 -15.22
N SER A 13 21.36 -3.81 -14.02
CA SER A 13 22.61 -4.39 -13.56
C SER A 13 22.83 -5.77 -14.16
N LEU A 14 24.00 -5.99 -14.78
CA LEU A 14 24.43 -7.30 -15.27
C LEU A 14 24.43 -8.34 -14.14
N LEU A 15 24.81 -7.96 -12.92
CA LEU A 15 24.87 -8.86 -11.78
C LEU A 15 23.50 -9.40 -11.38
N VAL A 16 22.42 -8.64 -11.57
CA VAL A 16 21.05 -9.11 -11.30
C VAL A 16 20.64 -10.18 -12.31
N TRP A 17 20.97 -9.99 -13.58
CA TRP A 17 20.72 -11.00 -14.62
C TRP A 17 21.58 -12.24 -14.45
N LEU A 18 22.85 -12.09 -14.06
CA LEU A 18 23.71 -13.22 -13.71
C LEU A 18 23.16 -13.99 -12.50
N SER A 19 22.71 -13.28 -11.45
CA SER A 19 22.03 -13.89 -10.30
C SER A 19 20.80 -14.69 -10.74
N ALA A 20 19.94 -14.08 -11.57
CA ALA A 20 18.74 -14.71 -12.08
C ALA A 20 19.03 -15.97 -12.93
N LEU A 21 20.00 -15.87 -13.84
CA LEU A 21 20.44 -16.97 -14.70
C LEU A 21 20.95 -18.14 -13.87
N VAL A 22 21.87 -17.87 -12.95
CA VAL A 22 22.53 -18.89 -12.14
C VAL A 22 21.54 -19.55 -11.17
N MET A 23 20.60 -18.79 -10.58
CA MET A 23 19.53 -19.37 -9.75
C MET A 23 18.53 -20.20 -10.56
N THR A 24 18.21 -19.79 -11.78
CA THR A 24 17.38 -20.58 -12.69
C THR A 24 18.10 -21.87 -13.07
N ALA A 25 19.39 -21.81 -13.36
CA ALA A 25 20.21 -22.99 -13.64
C ALA A 25 20.26 -23.94 -12.42
N SER A 26 20.36 -23.41 -11.20
CA SER A 26 20.25 -24.20 -9.97
C SER A 26 18.91 -24.95 -9.90
N ALA A 27 17.79 -24.27 -10.20
CA ALA A 27 16.47 -24.89 -10.22
C ALA A 27 16.36 -25.99 -11.29
N VAL A 28 16.80 -25.73 -12.52
CA VAL A 28 16.77 -26.69 -13.64
C VAL A 28 17.59 -27.94 -13.30
N LEU A 29 18.81 -27.77 -12.76
CA LEU A 29 19.65 -28.91 -12.40
C LEU A 29 19.05 -29.76 -11.26
N ARG A 30 18.34 -29.13 -10.30
CA ARG A 30 17.63 -29.87 -9.24
C ARG A 30 16.50 -30.74 -9.81
N ILE A 31 15.76 -30.23 -10.80
CA ILE A 31 14.72 -30.99 -11.49
C ILE A 31 15.36 -32.14 -12.29
N ALA A 32 16.37 -31.84 -13.10
CA ALA A 32 17.05 -32.81 -13.95
C ALA A 32 17.67 -33.97 -13.14
N TYR A 33 18.28 -33.68 -11.98
CA TYR A 33 18.80 -34.69 -11.07
C TYR A 33 17.73 -35.64 -10.55
N SER A 34 16.58 -35.07 -10.22
CA SER A 34 15.49 -35.78 -9.55
C SER A 34 14.74 -36.71 -10.49
N CYS A 35 14.56 -36.31 -11.75
CA CYS A 35 13.97 -37.15 -12.79
C CYS A 35 14.80 -38.42 -13.07
N GLY A 36 16.10 -38.41 -12.78
CA GLY A 36 16.99 -39.55 -13.02
C GLY A 36 17.07 -40.58 -11.90
N LYS A 37 16.64 -40.26 -10.66
CA LYS A 37 16.79 -41.16 -9.49
C LYS A 37 15.51 -41.80 -9.00
N GLY A 38 14.34 -41.27 -9.34
CA GLY A 38 13.07 -41.63 -8.71
C GLY A 38 13.02 -41.15 -7.25
N ALA A 39 11.91 -40.59 -6.80
CA ALA A 39 11.78 -40.06 -5.45
C ALA A 39 10.40 -40.41 -4.87
N ASP A 40 10.36 -40.74 -3.57
CA ASP A 40 9.11 -40.90 -2.83
C ASP A 40 8.39 -39.54 -2.64
N ALA A 41 7.09 -39.57 -2.35
CA ALA A 41 6.28 -38.34 -2.30
C ALA A 41 6.75 -37.32 -1.25
N ALA A 42 7.29 -37.75 -0.11
CA ALA A 42 7.77 -36.87 0.96
C ALA A 42 9.11 -36.19 0.60
N THR A 43 10.00 -36.94 -0.06
CA THR A 43 11.28 -36.49 -0.59
C THR A 43 11.06 -35.49 -1.73
N VAL A 44 10.03 -35.68 -2.55
CA VAL A 44 9.68 -34.77 -3.65
C VAL A 44 9.38 -33.35 -3.15
N TRP A 45 8.51 -33.20 -2.14
CA TRP A 45 8.13 -31.87 -1.67
C TRP A 45 9.29 -31.11 -1.03
N PHE A 46 10.01 -31.75 -0.10
CA PHE A 46 11.05 -31.04 0.66
C PHE A 46 12.40 -30.98 -0.05
N GLN A 47 12.78 -31.98 -0.84
CA GLN A 47 14.10 -32.00 -1.47
C GLN A 47 14.12 -31.45 -2.90
N ILE A 48 12.96 -31.41 -3.58
CA ILE A 48 12.86 -31.00 -4.98
C ILE A 48 12.02 -29.73 -5.09
N VAL A 49 10.74 -29.78 -4.71
CA VAL A 49 9.81 -28.66 -4.92
C VAL A 49 10.22 -27.43 -4.12
N LEU A 50 10.50 -27.59 -2.83
CA LEU A 50 10.86 -26.48 -1.94
C LEU A 50 12.07 -25.67 -2.43
N PRO A 51 13.27 -26.25 -2.70
CA PRO A 51 14.42 -25.48 -3.16
C PRO A 51 14.25 -24.93 -4.58
N VAL A 52 13.54 -25.63 -5.48
CA VAL A 52 13.20 -25.13 -6.82
C VAL A 52 12.30 -23.91 -6.70
N ALA A 53 11.22 -24.01 -5.93
CA ALA A 53 10.31 -22.90 -5.68
C ALA A 53 11.04 -21.73 -5.04
N ALA A 54 11.92 -21.96 -4.06
CA ALA A 54 12.69 -20.89 -3.44
C ALA A 54 13.62 -20.17 -4.45
N CYS A 55 14.31 -20.90 -5.34
CA CYS A 55 15.12 -20.28 -6.38
C CYS A 55 14.27 -19.45 -7.35
N LEU A 56 13.16 -20.01 -7.85
CA LEU A 56 12.28 -19.30 -8.78
C LEU A 56 11.59 -18.08 -8.14
N ILE A 57 11.14 -18.19 -6.89
CA ILE A 57 10.59 -17.08 -6.12
C ILE A 57 11.64 -15.99 -5.93
N PHE A 58 12.90 -16.35 -5.63
CA PHE A 58 13.99 -15.38 -5.54
C PHE A 58 14.19 -14.63 -6.86
N VAL A 59 14.24 -15.36 -7.99
CA VAL A 59 14.36 -14.78 -9.34
C VAL A 59 13.20 -13.82 -9.63
N LEU A 60 11.97 -14.23 -9.37
CA LEU A 60 10.79 -13.38 -9.53
C LEU A 60 10.86 -12.14 -8.64
N MET A 61 11.37 -12.25 -7.41
CA MET A 61 11.49 -11.11 -6.49
C MET A 61 12.54 -10.11 -6.94
N ILE A 62 13.73 -10.56 -7.39
CA ILE A 62 14.78 -9.63 -7.85
C ILE A 62 14.44 -8.99 -9.19
N LEU A 63 13.77 -9.73 -10.09
CA LEU A 63 13.34 -9.20 -11.37
C LEU A 63 12.11 -8.32 -11.17
N LEU A 64 10.99 -8.86 -10.70
CA LEU A 64 9.73 -8.11 -10.64
C LEU A 64 9.73 -7.01 -9.58
N GLY A 65 10.24 -7.30 -8.38
CA GLY A 65 10.15 -6.43 -7.20
C GLY A 65 11.48 -5.86 -6.69
N GLY A 66 12.58 -6.03 -7.42
CA GLY A 66 13.92 -5.70 -6.93
C GLY A 66 14.15 -4.22 -6.61
N GLN A 67 13.44 -3.31 -7.28
CA GLN A 67 13.58 -1.87 -7.06
C GLN A 67 12.91 -1.38 -5.77
N GLU A 68 11.76 -1.96 -5.41
CA GLU A 68 10.94 -1.48 -4.30
C GLU A 68 10.94 -2.42 -3.08
N ARG A 69 11.08 -3.73 -3.30
CA ARG A 69 10.81 -4.77 -2.31
C ARG A 69 11.90 -5.84 -2.25
N PHE A 70 13.15 -5.45 -2.48
CA PHE A 70 14.30 -6.37 -2.44
C PHE A 70 14.41 -7.15 -1.13
N TYR A 71 14.02 -6.54 0.00
CA TYR A 71 14.00 -7.20 1.32
C TYR A 71 13.17 -8.50 1.36
N ARG A 72 12.19 -8.68 0.45
CA ARG A 72 11.35 -9.88 0.39
C ARG A 72 12.12 -11.12 -0.06
N THR A 73 13.29 -10.96 -0.68
CA THR A 73 14.22 -12.07 -0.98
C THR A 73 14.66 -12.85 0.27
N ALA A 74 14.43 -12.31 1.48
CA ALA A 74 14.58 -13.07 2.71
C ALA A 74 13.62 -14.28 2.80
N ILE A 75 12.43 -14.23 2.19
CA ILE A 75 11.47 -15.36 2.17
C ILE A 75 12.12 -16.60 1.54
N PRO A 76 12.60 -16.55 0.28
CA PRO A 76 13.29 -17.70 -0.29
C PRO A 76 14.57 -18.08 0.45
N ALA A 77 15.28 -17.13 1.09
CA ALA A 77 16.42 -17.48 1.95
C ALA A 77 16.02 -18.35 3.14
N PHE A 78 14.89 -18.07 3.81
CA PHE A 78 14.35 -18.92 4.88
C PHE A 78 13.85 -20.27 4.36
N LEU A 79 13.17 -20.32 3.20
CA LEU A 79 12.75 -21.57 2.57
C LEU A 79 13.95 -22.49 2.31
N LEU A 80 15.09 -21.90 1.90
CA LEU A 80 16.32 -22.65 1.68
C LEU A 80 16.99 -23.08 2.97
N ALA A 81 16.96 -22.27 4.03
CA ALA A 81 17.43 -22.70 5.36
C ALA A 81 16.65 -23.92 5.86
N ILE A 82 15.33 -23.98 5.62
CA ILE A 82 14.50 -25.15 5.91
C ILE A 82 14.95 -26.35 5.08
N TYR A 83 15.13 -26.18 3.77
CA TYR A 83 15.64 -27.24 2.88
C TYR A 83 16.98 -27.82 3.38
N TYR A 84 17.97 -26.96 3.69
CA TYR A 84 19.27 -27.42 4.18
C TYR A 84 19.18 -28.12 5.53
N SER A 85 18.27 -27.65 6.40
CA SER A 85 18.01 -28.30 7.69
C SER A 85 17.44 -29.71 7.52
N VAL A 86 16.50 -29.90 6.59
CA VAL A 86 15.97 -31.24 6.25
C VAL A 86 17.08 -32.12 5.66
N ARG A 87 17.87 -31.58 4.73
CA ARG A 87 18.95 -32.34 4.08
C ARG A 87 20.04 -32.78 5.05
N VAL A 88 20.48 -31.91 5.95
CA VAL A 88 21.47 -32.26 6.97
C VAL A 88 20.92 -33.31 7.93
N SER A 89 19.62 -33.27 8.24
CA SER A 89 18.98 -34.28 9.09
C SER A 89 18.96 -35.67 8.45
N ALA A 90 18.91 -35.74 7.11
CA ALA A 90 18.99 -36.99 6.38
C ALA A 90 20.41 -37.60 6.34
N VAL A 91 21.45 -36.77 6.53
CA VAL A 91 22.86 -37.20 6.42
C VAL A 91 23.51 -37.43 7.79
N LEU A 92 23.29 -36.53 8.75
CA LEU A 92 23.88 -36.64 10.09
C LEU A 92 23.02 -37.54 10.98
N THR A 93 23.62 -38.43 11.76
CA THR A 93 22.91 -39.28 12.73
C THR A 93 22.79 -38.62 14.11
N SER A 94 23.77 -37.82 14.52
CA SER A 94 23.80 -37.15 15.82
C SER A 94 22.82 -35.98 15.90
N LEU A 95 21.93 -36.01 16.89
CA LEU A 95 20.94 -34.95 17.15
C LEU A 95 21.58 -33.61 17.51
N SER A 96 22.66 -33.62 18.30
CA SER A 96 23.34 -32.39 18.72
C SER A 96 23.95 -31.66 17.53
N LEU A 97 24.57 -32.40 16.60
CA LEU A 97 25.12 -31.83 15.37
C LEU A 97 24.01 -31.30 14.44
N ARG A 98 22.89 -32.03 14.30
CA ARG A 98 21.72 -31.54 13.53
C ARG A 98 21.23 -30.19 14.05
N PHE A 99 21.06 -30.08 15.37
CA PHE A 99 20.60 -28.84 16.01
C PHE A 99 21.55 -27.67 15.74
N VAL A 100 22.87 -27.87 15.84
CA VAL A 100 23.86 -26.84 15.54
C VAL A 100 23.73 -26.35 14.09
N PHE A 101 23.57 -27.25 13.12
CA PHE A 101 23.38 -26.86 11.71
C PHE A 101 22.04 -26.15 11.47
N TRP A 102 20.96 -26.56 12.13
CA TRP A 102 19.67 -25.87 12.04
C TRP A 102 19.79 -24.42 12.51
N VAL A 103 20.41 -24.21 13.68
CA VAL A 103 20.66 -22.87 14.22
C VAL A 103 21.56 -22.07 13.28
N ALA A 104 22.62 -22.68 12.73
CA ALA A 104 23.52 -22.02 11.79
C ALA A 104 22.80 -21.56 10.51
N TYR A 105 22.00 -22.42 9.88
CA TYR A 105 21.26 -22.05 8.66
C TYR A 105 20.21 -20.96 8.92
N LEU A 106 19.50 -21.05 10.05
CA LEU A 106 18.56 -20.00 10.44
C LEU A 106 19.27 -18.68 10.77
N ALA A 107 20.45 -18.74 11.40
CA ALA A 107 21.26 -17.56 11.68
C ALA A 107 21.76 -16.90 10.39
N ILE A 108 22.20 -17.68 9.40
CA ILE A 108 22.61 -17.16 8.08
C ILE A 108 21.42 -16.51 7.36
N ALA A 109 20.26 -17.17 7.32
CA ALA A 109 19.05 -16.59 6.72
C ALA A 109 18.59 -15.33 7.45
N GLY A 110 18.66 -15.32 8.79
CA GLY A 110 18.39 -14.16 9.62
C GLY A 110 19.37 -13.01 9.34
N PHE A 111 20.66 -13.31 9.22
CA PHE A 111 21.68 -12.31 8.90
C PHE A 111 21.49 -11.72 7.50
N TYR A 112 21.17 -12.55 6.51
CA TYR A 112 20.75 -12.11 5.18
C TYR A 112 19.55 -11.17 5.29
N ALA A 113 18.47 -11.59 5.97
CA ALA A 113 17.25 -10.80 6.15
C ALA A 113 17.51 -9.44 6.83
N MET A 114 18.38 -9.41 7.84
CA MET A 114 18.77 -8.20 8.55
C MET A 114 19.59 -7.25 7.67
N THR A 115 20.42 -7.78 6.77
CA THR A 115 21.22 -7.01 5.81
C THR A 115 20.31 -6.41 4.74
N VAL A 116 19.51 -7.22 4.04
CA VAL A 116 18.63 -6.73 2.96
C VAL A 116 17.49 -5.84 3.46
N SER A 117 17.12 -5.93 4.74
CA SER A 117 16.13 -5.04 5.37
C SER A 117 16.72 -3.75 5.95
N GLY A 118 18.03 -3.51 5.78
CA GLY A 118 18.62 -2.25 6.21
C GLY A 118 18.93 -2.12 7.69
N ARG A 119 18.77 -3.19 8.48
CA ARG A 119 19.11 -3.18 9.91
C ARG A 119 20.62 -3.29 10.13
N VAL A 120 21.33 -3.96 9.23
CA VAL A 120 22.80 -4.01 9.19
C VAL A 120 23.27 -3.16 8.00
N ARG A 121 24.07 -2.12 8.27
CA ARG A 121 24.56 -1.19 7.24
C ARG A 121 25.71 -1.76 6.40
N ASN A 122 26.49 -2.69 6.97
CA ASN A 122 27.65 -3.29 6.31
C ASN A 122 27.26 -4.62 5.64
N ASN A 123 27.23 -4.62 4.30
CA ASN A 123 26.94 -5.80 3.50
C ASN A 123 28.18 -6.69 3.26
N TRP A 124 29.40 -6.21 3.52
CA TRP A 124 30.63 -6.97 3.25
C TRP A 124 30.75 -8.24 4.08
N ALA A 125 30.25 -8.24 5.32
CA ALA A 125 30.22 -9.45 6.13
C ALA A 125 29.38 -10.56 5.45
N LEU A 126 28.28 -10.21 4.80
CA LEU A 126 27.44 -11.16 4.05
C LEU A 126 28.14 -11.60 2.75
N VAL A 127 28.83 -10.69 2.06
CA VAL A 127 29.64 -11.01 0.87
C VAL A 127 30.73 -12.03 1.22
N LEU A 128 31.49 -11.80 2.30
CA LEU A 128 32.55 -12.69 2.76
C LEU A 128 32.00 -14.05 3.19
N LEU A 129 30.85 -14.07 3.89
CA LEU A 129 30.18 -15.31 4.29
C LEU A 129 29.79 -16.15 3.07
N LEU A 130 29.16 -15.54 2.05
CA LEU A 130 28.77 -16.23 0.83
C LEU A 130 29.99 -16.70 0.02
N ALA A 131 31.02 -15.86 -0.09
CA ALA A 131 32.27 -16.21 -0.77
C ALA A 131 33.00 -17.36 -0.08
N ALA A 132 33.05 -17.39 1.25
CA ALA A 132 33.61 -18.49 2.02
C ALA A 132 32.82 -19.79 1.80
N GLY A 133 31.48 -19.72 1.81
CA GLY A 133 30.63 -20.88 1.52
C GLY A 133 30.86 -21.46 0.11
N ILE A 134 30.98 -20.59 -0.89
CA ILE A 134 31.35 -20.96 -2.27
C ILE A 134 32.74 -21.62 -2.30
N GLY A 135 33.73 -21.02 -1.64
CA GLY A 135 35.10 -21.52 -1.60
C GLY A 135 35.22 -22.89 -0.94
N VAL A 136 34.54 -23.09 0.19
CA VAL A 136 34.50 -24.38 0.89
C VAL A 136 33.87 -25.46 0.01
N LEU A 137 32.71 -25.19 -0.60
CA LEU A 137 32.04 -26.16 -1.49
C LEU A 137 32.87 -26.47 -2.75
N ALA A 138 33.49 -25.46 -3.35
CA ALA A 138 34.37 -25.67 -4.50
C ALA A 138 35.60 -26.51 -4.12
N TYR A 139 36.19 -26.27 -2.95
CA TYR A 139 37.36 -27.00 -2.46
C TYR A 139 37.04 -28.44 -2.07
N THR A 140 35.92 -28.70 -1.39
CA THR A 140 35.52 -30.05 -0.97
C THR A 140 35.20 -30.94 -2.17
N HIS A 141 34.63 -30.37 -3.22
CA HIS A 141 34.27 -31.09 -4.45
C HIS A 141 35.28 -30.93 -5.59
N ARG A 142 36.50 -30.44 -5.32
CA ARG A 142 37.54 -30.15 -6.33
C ARG A 142 37.84 -31.31 -7.29
N SER A 143 37.84 -32.55 -6.79
CA SER A 143 38.11 -33.76 -7.59
C SER A 143 36.98 -34.10 -8.56
N VAL A 144 35.77 -33.63 -8.29
CA VAL A 144 34.57 -33.87 -9.12
C VAL A 144 34.50 -32.89 -10.30
N PHE A 145 35.16 -31.73 -10.19
CA PHE A 145 35.28 -30.79 -11.30
C PHE A 145 36.13 -31.35 -12.44
N SER A 146 37.21 -32.08 -12.14
CA SER A 146 38.10 -32.68 -13.14
C SER A 146 37.65 -34.08 -13.62
N GLY A 147 36.85 -34.80 -12.83
CA GLY A 147 36.37 -36.15 -13.17
C GLY A 147 35.14 -36.15 -14.09
N ALA A 148 34.99 -37.15 -14.97
CA ALA A 148 33.89 -37.27 -15.94
C ALA A 148 32.52 -37.70 -15.36
N ASN A 149 32.39 -37.85 -14.04
CA ASN A 149 31.17 -38.36 -13.41
C ASN A 149 30.07 -37.30 -13.31
N TRP A 150 29.19 -37.28 -14.32
CA TRP A 150 28.05 -36.37 -14.40
C TRP A 150 27.13 -36.43 -13.17
N SER A 151 26.85 -37.64 -12.65
CA SER A 151 25.95 -37.81 -11.50
C SER A 151 26.49 -37.15 -10.23
N ALA A 152 27.81 -37.16 -10.04
CA ALA A 152 28.47 -36.51 -8.93
C ALA A 152 28.49 -34.98 -9.08
N ARG A 153 28.67 -34.47 -10.32
CA ARG A 153 28.63 -33.02 -10.62
C ARG A 153 27.27 -32.41 -10.32
N VAL A 154 26.20 -33.07 -10.77
CA VAL A 154 24.82 -32.58 -10.57
C VAL A 154 24.40 -32.62 -9.09
N GLY A 155 25.09 -33.40 -8.24
CA GLY A 155 24.81 -33.49 -6.80
C GLY A 155 25.16 -32.25 -5.98
N PHE A 156 26.21 -31.50 -6.35
CA PHE A 156 26.67 -30.31 -5.60
C PHE A 156 26.56 -29.00 -6.41
N LEU A 157 26.56 -29.07 -7.75
CA LEU A 157 26.51 -27.90 -8.61
C LEU A 157 25.30 -26.98 -8.35
N PRO A 158 24.08 -27.49 -8.06
CA PRO A 158 22.96 -26.62 -7.71
C PRO A 158 23.19 -25.76 -6.45
N GLU A 159 23.97 -26.26 -5.48
CA GLU A 159 24.28 -25.51 -4.26
C GLU A 159 25.28 -24.39 -4.55
N LEU A 160 26.31 -24.71 -5.35
CA LEU A 160 27.31 -23.75 -5.78
C LEU A 160 26.67 -22.60 -6.57
N LEU A 161 25.79 -22.94 -7.53
CA LEU A 161 25.04 -21.97 -8.33
C LEU A 161 24.12 -21.12 -7.45
N PHE A 162 23.40 -21.73 -6.51
CA PHE A 162 22.54 -20.97 -5.60
C PHE A 162 23.33 -19.92 -4.80
N LEU A 163 24.46 -20.30 -4.20
CA LEU A 163 25.27 -19.38 -3.40
C LEU A 163 25.91 -18.28 -4.26
N THR A 164 26.37 -18.61 -5.47
CA THR A 164 26.86 -17.60 -6.43
C THR A 164 25.77 -16.65 -6.87
N GLY A 165 24.54 -17.15 -7.09
CA GLY A 165 23.37 -16.31 -7.36
C GLY A 165 23.07 -15.34 -6.22
N GLY A 166 23.15 -15.80 -4.97
CA GLY A 166 22.99 -14.96 -3.79
C GLY A 166 24.11 -13.91 -3.66
N LEU A 167 25.36 -14.30 -3.93
CA LEU A 167 26.51 -13.40 -3.93
C LEU A 167 26.33 -12.27 -4.95
N PHE A 168 25.94 -12.60 -6.19
CA PHE A 168 25.67 -11.59 -7.22
C PHE A 168 24.53 -10.65 -6.82
N ALA A 169 23.47 -11.14 -6.19
CA ALA A 169 22.38 -10.30 -5.71
C ALA A 169 22.85 -9.31 -4.61
N VAL A 170 23.68 -9.76 -3.66
CA VAL A 170 24.23 -8.91 -2.60
C VAL A 170 25.24 -7.90 -3.14
N LEU A 171 26.06 -8.28 -4.13
CA LEU A 171 26.98 -7.36 -4.82
C LEU A 171 26.25 -6.32 -5.68
N ALA A 172 25.10 -6.69 -6.26
CA ALA A 172 24.24 -5.78 -7.00
C ALA A 172 23.43 -4.82 -6.11
N MET A 173 23.45 -5.04 -4.79
CA MET A 173 22.64 -4.29 -3.82
C MET A 173 23.13 -2.85 -3.70
N GLN A 174 22.23 -1.89 -3.91
CA GLN A 174 22.50 -0.46 -3.82
C GLN A 174 21.62 0.19 -2.75
N PRO A 175 22.14 1.10 -1.92
CA PRO A 175 21.32 1.87 -0.99
C PRO A 175 20.52 2.94 -1.74
N HIS A 176 19.27 3.15 -1.34
CA HIS A 176 18.49 4.30 -1.77
C HIS A 176 19.04 5.58 -1.12
N ALA A 177 19.39 6.57 -1.95
CA ALA A 177 19.95 7.85 -1.53
C ALA A 177 19.00 9.04 -1.74
N ASP A 178 17.73 8.77 -2.08
CA ASP A 178 16.73 9.77 -2.48
C ASP A 178 16.03 10.48 -1.32
N GLY A 179 16.29 10.06 -0.07
CA GLY A 179 15.65 10.60 1.12
C GLY A 179 14.14 10.33 1.21
N LYS A 180 13.61 9.46 0.34
CA LYS A 180 12.19 9.06 0.34
C LYS A 180 11.97 7.84 1.22
N TYR A 181 10.72 7.64 1.61
CA TYR A 181 10.32 6.41 2.26
C TYR A 181 10.27 5.27 1.25
N HIS A 182 10.83 4.12 1.62
CA HIS A 182 10.78 2.90 0.80
C HIS A 182 10.04 1.81 1.56
N PRO A 183 9.23 0.97 0.88
CA PRO A 183 8.45 -0.08 1.54
C PRO A 183 9.31 -1.00 2.40
N THR A 184 8.80 -1.35 3.58
CA THR A 184 9.44 -2.28 4.51
C THR A 184 8.49 -3.37 4.96
N TRP A 185 8.99 -4.32 5.77
CA TRP A 185 8.18 -5.40 6.33
C TRP A 185 6.95 -4.89 7.08
N GLY A 186 5.79 -5.43 6.70
CA GLY A 186 4.50 -5.08 7.28
C GLY A 186 3.78 -3.92 6.59
N ASP A 187 4.40 -3.27 5.60
CA ASP A 187 3.70 -2.29 4.76
C ASP A 187 2.76 -2.97 3.77
N ARG A 188 1.67 -2.28 3.44
CA ARG A 188 0.69 -2.69 2.44
C ARG A 188 1.02 -2.08 1.08
N VAL A 189 0.33 -2.56 0.05
CA VAL A 189 0.46 -1.99 -1.30
C VAL A 189 -0.16 -0.60 -1.42
N ASP A 190 -1.09 -0.25 -0.54
CA ASP A 190 -1.84 1.01 -0.46
C ASP A 190 -1.40 1.90 0.72
N GLY A 191 -0.36 1.53 1.48
CA GLY A 191 0.11 2.38 2.57
C GLY A 191 1.28 1.82 3.39
N ARG A 192 2.03 2.74 4.01
CA ARG A 192 3.13 2.41 4.93
C ARG A 192 2.60 2.23 6.35
N LYS A 193 3.09 1.23 7.08
CA LYS A 193 2.68 1.01 8.47
C LYS A 193 3.32 2.04 9.39
N LEU A 194 2.54 2.70 10.23
CA LEU A 194 3.06 3.60 11.27
C LEU A 194 3.54 2.80 12.47
N ARG A 195 4.76 3.09 12.95
CA ARG A 195 5.46 2.30 13.98
C ARG A 195 5.81 3.12 15.21
N SER A 196 5.77 4.44 15.14
CA SER A 196 6.04 5.35 16.25
C SER A 196 4.78 5.98 16.86
N LEU A 197 3.62 5.31 16.75
CA LEU A 197 2.38 5.78 17.37
C LEU A 197 2.41 5.56 18.88
N ASP A 198 1.61 6.36 19.58
CA ASP A 198 1.45 6.25 21.02
C ASP A 198 0.84 4.87 21.40
N PRO A 199 1.32 4.21 22.46
CA PRO A 199 0.79 2.91 22.88
C PRO A 199 -0.72 2.89 23.12
N VAL A 200 -1.32 3.99 23.60
CA VAL A 200 -2.78 4.08 23.80
C VAL A 200 -3.51 4.00 22.46
N GLN A 201 -3.00 4.64 21.41
CA GLN A 201 -3.57 4.54 20.06
C GLN A 201 -3.47 3.11 19.53
N VAL A 202 -2.36 2.41 19.80
CA VAL A 202 -2.20 1.00 19.40
C VAL A 202 -3.24 0.12 20.11
N VAL A 203 -3.46 0.32 21.41
CA VAL A 203 -4.45 -0.45 22.19
C VAL A 203 -5.89 -0.14 21.74
N ALA A 204 -6.20 1.13 21.46
CA ALA A 204 -7.52 1.57 21.01
C ALA A 204 -7.98 0.82 19.75
N ASN A 205 -7.06 0.47 18.84
CA ASN A 205 -7.36 -0.30 17.64
C ASN A 205 -7.94 -1.69 17.92
N TYR A 206 -7.62 -2.28 19.06
CA TYR A 206 -8.12 -3.59 19.49
C TYR A 206 -9.39 -3.49 20.34
N ILE A 207 -9.58 -2.38 21.06
CA ILE A 207 -10.80 -2.11 21.84
C ILE A 207 -11.96 -1.74 20.90
N MET A 208 -11.69 -0.96 19.86
CA MET A 208 -12.66 -0.53 18.86
C MET A 208 -12.32 -1.19 17.51
N PRO A 209 -12.70 -2.46 17.29
CA PRO A 209 -12.24 -3.20 16.11
C PRO A 209 -12.95 -2.81 14.81
N THR A 210 -14.20 -2.34 14.87
CA THR A 210 -15.02 -1.96 13.71
C THR A 210 -14.96 -0.45 13.45
N ARG A 211 -15.21 -0.02 12.20
CA ARG A 211 -15.18 1.41 11.84
C ARG A 211 -16.44 2.12 12.27
N VAL A 212 -17.58 1.45 12.15
CA VAL A 212 -18.84 2.00 12.64
C VAL A 212 -18.76 2.28 14.14
N GLY A 213 -18.16 1.37 14.92
CA GLY A 213 -17.99 1.53 16.37
C GLY A 213 -16.93 2.56 16.78
N ALA A 214 -16.01 2.94 15.87
CA ALA A 214 -14.96 3.93 16.09
C ALA A 214 -15.25 5.28 15.37
N SER A 215 -16.49 5.47 14.90
CA SER A 215 -16.89 6.65 14.17
C SER A 215 -17.22 7.80 15.12
N ASN A 216 -16.65 8.98 14.87
CA ASN A 216 -17.07 10.23 15.49
C ASN A 216 -17.45 11.26 14.41
N PHE A 217 -18.42 12.12 14.71
CA PHE A 217 -18.94 13.05 13.71
C PHE A 217 -19.17 14.46 14.24
N VAL A 218 -19.10 15.42 13.33
CA VAL A 218 -19.46 16.83 13.58
C VAL A 218 -20.35 17.33 12.45
N ARG A 219 -21.26 18.25 12.79
CA ARG A 219 -22.04 19.04 11.84
C ARG A 219 -21.63 20.49 11.99
N ASP A 220 -21.40 21.16 10.88
CA ASP A 220 -21.03 22.58 10.85
C ASP A 220 -21.58 23.25 9.59
N SER A 221 -21.51 24.58 9.55
CA SER A 221 -21.93 25.40 8.42
C SER A 221 -20.81 26.35 7.99
N VAL A 222 -20.79 26.66 6.69
CA VAL A 222 -19.86 27.64 6.12
C VAL A 222 -20.63 28.69 5.33
N GLU A 223 -20.30 29.97 5.58
CA GLU A 223 -20.77 31.09 4.76
C GLU A 223 -20.03 31.05 3.43
N ILE A 224 -20.77 31.02 2.31
CA ILE A 224 -20.23 30.74 0.97
C ILE A 224 -20.21 31.96 0.05
N THR A 225 -20.42 33.19 0.53
CA THR A 225 -20.44 34.36 -0.35
C THR A 225 -19.08 34.56 -1.04
N ALA A 226 -17.97 34.45 -0.29
CA ALA A 226 -16.63 34.50 -0.87
C ALA A 226 -16.38 33.30 -1.81
N MET A 227 -16.81 32.11 -1.41
CA MET A 227 -16.74 30.88 -2.23
C MET A 227 -17.48 31.02 -3.58
N GLU A 228 -18.68 31.59 -3.60
CA GLU A 228 -19.41 31.78 -4.85
C GLU A 228 -18.72 32.78 -5.78
N ARG A 229 -18.13 33.85 -5.23
CA ARG A 229 -17.34 34.80 -6.01
C ARG A 229 -16.11 34.12 -6.62
N TYR A 230 -15.37 33.37 -5.81
CA TYR A 230 -14.21 32.59 -6.25
C TYR A 230 -14.57 31.58 -7.35
N ILE A 231 -15.67 30.84 -7.18
CA ILE A 231 -16.17 29.92 -8.21
C ILE A 231 -16.47 30.65 -9.52
N ARG A 232 -17.10 31.82 -9.47
CA ARG A 232 -17.39 32.63 -10.67
C ARG A 232 -16.11 33.15 -11.32
N GLU A 233 -15.10 33.50 -10.55
CA GLU A 233 -13.79 33.90 -11.06
C GLU A 233 -13.10 32.75 -11.79
N LYS A 234 -13.01 31.56 -11.18
CA LYS A 234 -12.44 30.38 -11.82
C LYS A 234 -13.19 29.96 -13.10
N ARG A 235 -14.53 30.08 -13.11
CA ARG A 235 -15.34 29.85 -14.31
C ARG A 235 -15.02 30.85 -15.43
N ARG A 236 -14.86 32.14 -15.09
CA ARG A 236 -14.46 33.19 -16.05
C ARG A 236 -13.04 32.98 -16.57
N ALA A 237 -12.15 32.38 -15.76
CA ALA A 237 -10.80 32.00 -16.16
C ALA A 237 -10.72 30.72 -17.01
N GLY A 238 -11.86 30.13 -17.42
CA GLY A 238 -11.92 28.97 -18.30
C GLY A 238 -12.29 27.65 -17.62
N LEU A 239 -12.38 27.60 -16.29
CA LEU A 239 -12.80 26.40 -15.55
C LEU A 239 -14.34 26.32 -15.48
N THR A 240 -14.99 26.16 -16.63
CA THR A 240 -16.45 26.36 -16.81
C THR A 240 -17.34 25.53 -15.87
N SER A 241 -16.93 24.30 -15.54
CA SER A 241 -17.64 23.40 -14.62
C SER A 241 -17.17 23.50 -13.16
N PHE A 242 -16.32 24.46 -12.81
CA PHE A 242 -15.80 24.62 -11.46
C PHE A 242 -16.94 24.88 -10.47
N GLY A 243 -16.86 24.32 -9.26
CA GLY A 243 -18.01 24.26 -8.35
C GLY A 243 -17.62 23.95 -6.91
N ILE A 244 -18.61 23.85 -6.03
CA ILE A 244 -18.39 23.69 -4.59
C ILE A 244 -17.59 22.42 -4.26
N THR A 245 -17.85 21.30 -4.95
CA THR A 245 -17.08 20.06 -4.75
C THR A 245 -15.58 20.28 -4.97
N HIS A 246 -15.21 21.05 -5.99
CA HIS A 246 -13.80 21.38 -6.26
C HIS A 246 -13.18 22.20 -5.14
N VAL A 247 -13.93 23.18 -4.59
CA VAL A 247 -13.46 24.00 -3.46
C VAL A 247 -13.29 23.14 -2.20
N PHE A 248 -14.25 22.28 -1.88
CA PHE A 248 -14.16 21.36 -0.75
C PHE A 248 -12.98 20.40 -0.89
N LEU A 249 -12.76 19.88 -2.09
CA LEU A 249 -11.69 18.93 -2.35
C LEU A 249 -10.32 19.60 -2.26
N ALA A 250 -10.18 20.79 -2.85
CA ALA A 250 -8.97 21.60 -2.71
C ALA A 250 -8.70 21.97 -1.25
N ALA A 251 -9.71 22.40 -0.50
CA ALA A 251 -9.57 22.68 0.93
C ALA A 251 -9.12 21.44 1.73
N TYR A 252 -9.65 20.26 1.39
CA TYR A 252 -9.23 19.00 2.02
C TYR A 252 -7.77 18.64 1.68
N VAL A 253 -7.37 18.69 0.41
CA VAL A 253 -5.98 18.43 -0.02
C VAL A 253 -4.99 19.33 0.72
N ARG A 254 -5.30 20.63 0.79
CA ARG A 254 -4.47 21.62 1.49
C ARG A 254 -4.43 21.37 3.00
N THR A 255 -5.55 20.91 3.57
CA THR A 255 -5.61 20.49 4.98
C THR A 255 -4.75 19.25 5.22
N VAL A 256 -4.77 18.25 4.33
CA VAL A 256 -3.93 17.04 4.43
C VAL A 256 -2.45 17.38 4.27
N ALA A 257 -2.08 18.37 3.45
CA ALA A 257 -0.70 18.83 3.32
C ALA A 257 -0.13 19.37 4.64
N LYS A 258 -0.97 20.05 5.45
CA LYS A 258 -0.60 20.56 6.78
C LYS A 258 -0.81 19.55 7.91
N TYR A 259 -1.82 18.69 7.76
CA TYR A 259 -2.27 17.73 8.75
C TYR A 259 -2.34 16.32 8.16
N PRO A 260 -1.20 15.66 7.92
CA PRO A 260 -1.13 14.41 7.17
C PRO A 260 -1.79 13.21 7.87
N ALA A 261 -2.04 13.28 9.18
CA ALA A 261 -2.76 12.21 9.89
C ALA A 261 -4.19 11.95 9.38
N LEU A 262 -4.80 12.92 8.68
CA LEU A 262 -6.08 12.71 7.98
C LEU A 262 -5.98 11.71 6.82
N ASN A 263 -4.77 11.50 6.28
CA ASN A 263 -4.50 10.54 5.20
C ASN A 263 -4.03 9.17 5.71
N ARG A 264 -4.32 8.87 6.99
CA ARG A 264 -4.07 7.56 7.60
C ARG A 264 -5.30 6.66 7.48
N PHE A 265 -5.12 5.36 7.65
CA PHE A 265 -6.21 4.40 7.71
C PHE A 265 -5.87 3.21 8.59
N LEU A 266 -6.91 2.49 8.99
CA LEU A 266 -6.78 1.24 9.73
C LEU A 266 -7.03 0.03 8.85
N SER A 267 -6.16 -0.96 8.99
CA SER A 267 -6.39 -2.32 8.51
C SER A 267 -5.66 -3.34 9.39
N GLY A 268 -6.28 -4.49 9.67
CA GLY A 268 -5.69 -5.50 10.57
C GLY A 268 -5.31 -4.96 11.97
N GLN A 269 -6.08 -4.00 12.51
CA GLN A 269 -5.79 -3.26 13.76
C GLN A 269 -4.44 -2.52 13.77
N GLN A 270 -3.88 -2.25 12.60
CA GLN A 270 -2.69 -1.43 12.44
C GLN A 270 -3.05 -0.15 11.69
N VAL A 271 -2.37 0.94 12.04
CA VAL A 271 -2.53 2.23 11.36
C VAL A 271 -1.48 2.34 10.26
N TYR A 272 -1.93 2.77 9.09
CA TYR A 272 -1.11 3.01 7.92
C TYR A 272 -1.27 4.46 7.45
N SER A 273 -0.26 4.99 6.81
CA SER A 273 -0.33 6.26 6.08
C SER A 273 -0.31 5.99 4.58
N ARG A 274 -1.19 6.65 3.81
CA ARG A 274 -1.12 6.64 2.34
C ARG A 274 -0.01 7.54 1.79
N GLY A 275 0.71 8.25 2.67
CA GLY A 275 1.76 9.17 2.28
C GLY A 275 1.20 10.30 1.42
N ASP A 276 1.80 10.49 0.25
CA ASP A 276 1.49 11.60 -0.65
C ASP A 276 0.24 11.32 -1.50
N ASP A 277 -0.24 10.07 -1.53
CA ASP A 277 -1.41 9.65 -2.33
C ASP A 277 -2.71 9.91 -1.55
N ILE A 278 -3.50 10.87 -2.02
CA ILE A 278 -4.83 11.20 -1.49
C ILE A 278 -5.87 10.60 -2.43
N GLN A 279 -6.45 9.49 -2.02
CA GLN A 279 -7.46 8.75 -2.77
C GLN A 279 -8.85 9.29 -2.46
N PHE A 280 -9.35 10.14 -3.35
CA PHE A 280 -10.68 10.74 -3.27
C PHE A 280 -11.73 9.81 -3.87
N CYS A 281 -12.82 9.56 -3.15
CA CYS A 281 -13.95 8.75 -3.61
C CYS A 281 -15.25 9.58 -3.61
N MET A 282 -16.10 9.36 -4.61
CA MET A 282 -17.44 9.97 -4.70
C MET A 282 -18.34 9.09 -5.58
N MET A 283 -19.64 9.02 -5.26
CA MET A 283 -20.63 8.47 -6.19
C MET A 283 -21.03 9.52 -7.22
N VAL A 284 -21.03 9.13 -8.49
CA VAL A 284 -21.46 9.97 -9.61
C VAL A 284 -22.67 9.31 -10.25
N LYS A 285 -23.78 10.06 -10.32
CA LYS A 285 -24.92 9.67 -11.16
C LYS A 285 -24.64 10.09 -12.60
N GLU A 286 -24.87 9.18 -13.53
CA GLU A 286 -24.79 9.48 -14.97
C GLU A 286 -25.82 10.57 -15.34
N GLU A 287 -27.05 10.40 -14.83
CA GLU A 287 -28.16 11.32 -14.99
C GLU A 287 -28.90 11.56 -13.67
N MET A 288 -29.53 12.73 -13.52
CA MET A 288 -30.34 13.09 -12.34
C MET A 288 -31.75 12.47 -12.43
N SER A 289 -31.81 11.15 -12.61
CA SER A 289 -33.03 10.33 -12.60
C SER A 289 -32.95 9.27 -11.51
N THR A 290 -34.11 8.78 -11.04
CA THR A 290 -34.18 7.68 -10.07
C THR A 290 -33.61 6.38 -10.62
N ASP A 291 -33.73 6.18 -11.94
CA ASP A 291 -33.37 4.93 -12.61
C ASP A 291 -31.95 4.96 -13.20
N ALA A 292 -31.29 6.12 -13.14
CA ALA A 292 -29.94 6.29 -13.65
C ALA A 292 -28.92 5.52 -12.80
N ALA A 293 -27.98 4.88 -13.48
CA ALA A 293 -26.89 4.17 -12.83
C ALA A 293 -26.02 5.12 -11.99
N GLU A 294 -25.53 4.57 -10.87
CA GLU A 294 -24.56 5.21 -10.00
C GLU A 294 -23.21 4.52 -10.17
N SER A 295 -22.19 5.29 -10.55
CA SER A 295 -20.81 4.83 -10.68
C SER A 295 -19.96 5.37 -9.53
N ALA A 296 -19.03 4.55 -9.04
CA ALA A 296 -18.04 4.99 -8.08
C ALA A 296 -16.85 5.65 -8.81
N MET A 297 -16.61 6.92 -8.53
CA MET A 297 -15.40 7.63 -8.96
C MET A 297 -14.33 7.50 -7.88
N LYS A 298 -13.13 7.07 -8.28
CA LYS A 298 -11.91 7.21 -7.47
C LYS A 298 -10.88 8.04 -8.20
N LEU A 299 -10.30 9.00 -7.49
CA LEU A 299 -9.31 9.92 -8.00
C LEU A 299 -8.08 9.95 -7.10
N HIS A 300 -6.90 9.90 -7.72
CA HIS A 300 -5.62 10.05 -7.04
C HIS A 300 -5.13 11.49 -7.11
N LEU A 301 -5.01 12.11 -5.94
CA LEU A 301 -4.51 13.46 -5.75
C LEU A 301 -3.20 13.43 -4.95
N THR A 302 -2.42 14.50 -5.07
CA THR A 302 -1.24 14.73 -4.24
C THR A 302 -1.44 15.93 -3.35
N GLN A 303 -0.71 15.98 -2.22
CA GLN A 303 -0.73 17.14 -1.31
C GLN A 303 -0.33 18.45 -2.01
N THR A 304 0.36 18.37 -3.15
CA THR A 304 0.85 19.52 -3.93
C THR A 304 -0.04 19.88 -5.12
N ASP A 305 -1.13 19.17 -5.37
CA ASP A 305 -2.02 19.48 -6.50
C ASP A 305 -2.65 20.87 -6.31
N SER A 306 -2.62 21.69 -7.37
CA SER A 306 -3.31 22.99 -7.39
C SER A 306 -4.81 22.83 -7.63
N VAL A 307 -5.55 23.92 -7.49
CA VAL A 307 -7.00 23.96 -7.76
C VAL A 307 -7.31 23.57 -9.21
N GLU A 308 -6.49 24.03 -10.16
CA GLU A 308 -6.58 23.72 -11.59
C GLU A 308 -6.31 22.24 -11.85
N GLU A 309 -5.28 21.67 -11.21
CA GLU A 309 -4.98 20.24 -11.35
C GLU A 309 -6.10 19.37 -10.77
N ILE A 310 -6.63 19.73 -9.59
CA ILE A 310 -7.79 19.04 -8.99
C ILE A 310 -9.00 19.11 -9.92
N TYR A 311 -9.29 20.28 -10.48
CA TYR A 311 -10.37 20.48 -11.44
C TYR A 311 -10.19 19.62 -12.69
N ARG A 312 -9.00 19.65 -13.29
CA ARG A 312 -8.66 18.88 -14.50
C ARG A 312 -8.83 17.39 -14.25
N LYS A 313 -8.21 16.88 -13.19
CA LYS A 313 -8.25 15.45 -12.84
C LYS A 313 -9.67 14.98 -12.52
N MET A 314 -10.44 15.76 -11.75
CA MET A 314 -11.81 15.40 -11.40
C MET A 314 -12.70 15.37 -12.65
N ASN A 315 -12.63 16.38 -13.52
CA ASN A 315 -13.42 16.40 -14.75
C ASN A 315 -13.03 15.29 -15.70
N GLU A 316 -11.73 15.00 -15.86
CA GLU A 316 -11.28 13.88 -16.69
C GLU A 316 -11.90 12.55 -16.23
N GLN A 317 -11.98 12.31 -14.91
CA GLN A 317 -12.64 11.12 -14.37
C GLN A 317 -14.16 11.15 -14.54
N VAL A 318 -14.82 12.28 -14.30
CA VAL A 318 -16.27 12.40 -14.52
C VAL A 318 -16.63 12.20 -15.98
N THR A 319 -15.89 12.81 -16.90
CA THR A 319 -16.06 12.63 -18.35
C THR A 319 -15.84 11.18 -18.74
N ARG A 320 -14.76 10.54 -18.24
CA ARG A 320 -14.50 9.13 -18.49
C ARG A 320 -15.66 8.23 -18.03
N ILE A 321 -16.26 8.49 -16.87
CA ILE A 321 -17.40 7.72 -16.36
C ILE A 321 -18.63 7.94 -17.25
N LYS A 322 -18.89 9.16 -17.69
CA LYS A 322 -20.06 9.50 -18.53
C LYS A 322 -19.93 9.04 -19.98
N GLU A 323 -18.73 9.06 -20.53
CA GLU A 323 -18.44 8.65 -21.91
C GLU A 323 -18.21 7.14 -22.06
N ALA A 324 -17.88 6.46 -20.97
CA ALA A 324 -17.77 5.01 -20.99
C ALA A 324 -19.16 4.41 -21.26
N SER A 325 -19.36 3.90 -22.48
CA SER A 325 -20.56 3.14 -22.85
C SER A 325 -20.71 1.83 -22.04
N ASP A 326 -19.62 1.42 -21.37
CA ASP A 326 -19.58 0.29 -20.44
C ASP A 326 -19.43 0.82 -19.00
N ALA A 327 -20.16 0.20 -18.08
CA ALA A 327 -20.13 0.51 -16.65
C ALA A 327 -18.70 0.61 -16.08
N SER A 328 -18.49 1.41 -15.03
CA SER A 328 -17.17 1.65 -14.43
C SER A 328 -16.48 0.32 -14.01
N ASP A 329 -15.15 0.32 -13.84
CA ASP A 329 -14.43 -0.92 -13.43
C ASP A 329 -14.95 -1.48 -12.10
N PHE A 330 -15.46 -0.60 -11.22
CA PHE A 330 -16.20 -0.98 -10.02
C PHE A 330 -17.50 -1.73 -10.38
N ASP A 331 -18.32 -1.18 -11.27
CA ASP A 331 -19.60 -1.78 -11.66
C ASP A 331 -19.40 -3.14 -12.35
N LYS A 332 -18.37 -3.28 -13.19
CA LYS A 332 -17.99 -4.57 -13.80
C LYS A 332 -17.64 -5.59 -12.72
N THR A 333 -16.87 -5.17 -11.72
CA THR A 333 -16.50 -6.01 -10.58
C THR A 333 -17.74 -6.39 -9.76
N ALA A 334 -18.62 -5.43 -9.48
CA ALA A 334 -19.85 -5.64 -8.73
C ALA A 334 -20.81 -6.59 -9.47
N LYS A 335 -20.95 -6.43 -10.80
CA LYS A 335 -21.74 -7.31 -11.65
C LYS A 335 -21.20 -8.73 -11.68
N LEU A 336 -19.87 -8.91 -11.76
CA LEU A 336 -19.26 -10.24 -11.68
C LEU A 336 -19.55 -10.90 -10.33
N LEU A 337 -19.44 -10.14 -9.24
CA LEU A 337 -19.73 -10.61 -7.90
C LEU A 337 -21.23 -10.94 -7.70
N SER A 338 -22.14 -10.19 -8.32
CA SER A 338 -23.59 -10.41 -8.19
C SER A 338 -24.08 -11.69 -8.88
N LEU A 339 -23.30 -12.26 -9.80
CA LEU A 339 -23.61 -13.55 -10.43
C LEU A 339 -23.38 -14.74 -9.49
N ILE A 340 -22.71 -14.52 -8.36
CA ILE A 340 -22.36 -15.58 -7.41
C ILE A 340 -23.59 -15.90 -6.53
N PRO A 341 -24.00 -17.17 -6.39
CA PRO A 341 -25.08 -17.56 -5.49
C PRO A 341 -24.84 -17.09 -4.05
N GLY A 342 -25.87 -16.62 -3.36
CA GLY A 342 -25.74 -15.88 -2.09
C GLY A 342 -24.89 -16.55 -1.00
N VAL A 343 -24.97 -17.88 -0.84
CA VAL A 343 -24.16 -18.62 0.13
C VAL A 343 -22.66 -18.58 -0.23
N VAL A 344 -22.36 -18.78 -1.52
CA VAL A 344 -20.99 -18.68 -2.03
C VAL A 344 -20.50 -17.23 -1.96
N PHE A 345 -21.37 -16.26 -2.25
CA PHE A 345 -21.02 -14.85 -2.16
C PHE A 345 -20.65 -14.43 -0.73
N LYS A 346 -21.37 -14.93 0.28
CA LYS A 346 -21.01 -14.72 1.70
C LYS A 346 -19.61 -15.24 2.01
N PHE A 347 -19.24 -16.42 1.50
CA PHE A 347 -17.90 -16.96 1.64
C PHE A 347 -16.86 -16.11 0.92
N VAL A 348 -17.14 -15.66 -0.31
CA VAL A 348 -16.25 -14.76 -1.07
C VAL A 348 -16.00 -13.46 -0.33
N VAL A 349 -17.05 -12.82 0.20
CA VAL A 349 -16.91 -11.58 1.01
C VAL A 349 -16.09 -11.84 2.27
N TRP A 350 -16.26 -12.99 2.93
CA TRP A 350 -15.42 -13.37 4.07
C TRP A 350 -13.95 -13.52 3.66
N VAL A 351 -13.65 -14.18 2.54
CA VAL A 351 -12.27 -14.29 2.01
C VAL A 351 -11.69 -12.91 1.72
N LEU A 352 -12.45 -12.01 1.07
CA LEU A 352 -12.00 -10.64 0.80
C LEU A 352 -11.71 -9.86 2.08
N LYS A 353 -12.54 -10.02 3.12
CA LYS A 353 -12.29 -9.41 4.45
C LYS A 353 -11.02 -9.96 5.10
N VAL A 354 -10.78 -11.27 5.02
CA VAL A 354 -9.55 -11.89 5.55
C VAL A 354 -8.32 -11.40 4.78
N MET A 355 -8.38 -11.35 3.45
CA MET A 355 -7.30 -10.83 2.63
C MET A 355 -7.01 -9.36 2.93
N ASP A 356 -8.05 -8.53 3.06
CA ASP A 356 -7.88 -7.13 3.41
C ASP A 356 -7.30 -6.99 4.83
N TYR A 357 -7.78 -7.74 5.82
CA TYR A 357 -7.24 -7.73 7.18
C TYR A 357 -5.72 -7.98 7.23
N PHE A 358 -5.22 -8.93 6.44
CA PHE A 358 -3.78 -9.26 6.38
C PHE A 358 -2.99 -8.44 5.35
N GLY A 359 -3.61 -7.49 4.64
CA GLY A 359 -2.93 -6.69 3.61
C GLY A 359 -2.54 -7.47 2.35
N LEU A 360 -3.30 -8.53 2.06
CA LEU A 360 -3.11 -9.42 0.92
C LEU A 360 -4.07 -9.10 -0.23
N LEU A 361 -4.94 -8.10 -0.09
CA LEU A 361 -5.85 -7.70 -1.15
C LEU A 361 -5.07 -7.17 -2.37
N PRO A 362 -5.31 -7.70 -3.58
CA PRO A 362 -4.65 -7.25 -4.79
C PRO A 362 -4.84 -5.75 -5.06
N LYS A 363 -3.81 -5.09 -5.60
CA LYS A 363 -3.84 -3.65 -5.92
C LYS A 363 -5.02 -3.27 -6.82
N PHE A 364 -5.37 -4.10 -7.81
CA PHE A 364 -6.50 -3.80 -8.70
C PHE A 364 -7.85 -3.78 -7.96
N LEU A 365 -8.06 -4.65 -6.97
CA LEU A 365 -9.27 -4.63 -6.15
C LEU A 365 -9.31 -3.41 -5.23
N LEU A 366 -8.15 -3.02 -4.69
CA LEU A 366 -8.02 -1.78 -3.93
C LEU A 366 -8.35 -0.57 -4.78
N GLU A 367 -7.87 -0.52 -6.02
CA GLU A 367 -8.11 0.57 -6.98
C GLU A 367 -9.60 0.74 -7.29
N VAL A 368 -10.31 -0.33 -7.66
CA VAL A 368 -11.74 -0.25 -8.02
C VAL A 368 -12.67 -0.08 -6.82
N SER A 369 -12.22 -0.34 -5.60
CA SER A 369 -13.09 -0.36 -4.42
C SER A 369 -13.39 1.05 -3.87
N PRO A 370 -14.64 1.54 -3.84
CA PRO A 370 -15.00 2.81 -3.22
C PRO A 370 -14.84 2.82 -1.69
N PHE A 371 -14.62 1.64 -1.10
CA PHE A 371 -14.44 1.46 0.33
C PHE A 371 -12.99 1.64 0.77
N HIS A 372 -12.06 1.72 -0.18
CA HIS A 372 -10.63 1.92 0.08
C HIS A 372 -10.20 3.28 -0.47
N GLY A 373 -9.93 4.24 0.41
CA GLY A 373 -9.55 5.58 0.01
C GLY A 373 -9.23 6.48 1.19
N SER A 374 -8.78 7.69 0.92
CA SER A 374 -8.46 8.71 1.92
C SER A 374 -9.70 9.43 2.42
N ILE A 375 -10.65 9.69 1.53
CA ILE A 375 -11.88 10.41 1.87
C ILE A 375 -13.00 10.08 0.90
N PHE A 376 -14.23 10.04 1.41
CA PHE A 376 -15.44 9.99 0.58
C PHE A 376 -16.19 11.31 0.67
N PHE A 377 -16.51 11.92 -0.47
CA PHE A 377 -17.45 13.03 -0.51
C PHE A 377 -18.80 12.60 -1.07
N THR A 378 -19.86 13.12 -0.47
CA THR A 378 -21.20 13.02 -1.02
C THR A 378 -21.88 14.38 -1.07
N SER A 379 -22.42 14.74 -2.23
CA SER A 379 -23.12 15.99 -2.46
C SER A 379 -24.61 15.76 -2.33
N MET A 380 -25.18 16.14 -1.20
CA MET A 380 -26.63 16.14 -0.99
C MET A 380 -27.29 17.38 -1.61
N GLY A 381 -26.49 18.43 -1.89
CA GLY A 381 -26.95 19.63 -2.57
C GLY A 381 -27.48 19.39 -3.98
N SER A 382 -26.92 18.41 -4.71
CA SER A 382 -27.45 17.98 -6.02
C SER A 382 -28.78 17.24 -5.92
N LEU A 383 -29.10 16.69 -4.75
CA LEU A 383 -30.37 16.03 -4.45
C LEU A 383 -31.39 16.98 -3.78
N GLY A 384 -30.99 18.23 -3.51
CA GLY A 384 -31.86 19.23 -2.88
C GLY A 384 -32.08 19.04 -1.37
N ILE A 385 -31.31 18.17 -0.70
CA ILE A 385 -31.48 17.86 0.73
C ILE A 385 -30.32 18.39 1.60
N PRO A 386 -30.52 18.56 2.92
CA PRO A 386 -29.45 18.85 3.87
C PRO A 386 -28.40 17.71 3.94
N PRO A 387 -27.18 17.95 4.49
CA PRO A 387 -26.18 16.91 4.60
C PRO A 387 -26.61 15.80 5.58
N ILE A 388 -26.38 14.55 5.18
CA ILE A 388 -26.56 13.38 6.04
C ILE A 388 -25.30 13.10 6.84
N VAL A 389 -25.41 12.49 8.02
CA VAL A 389 -24.24 11.91 8.70
C VAL A 389 -24.07 10.50 8.12
N HIS A 390 -23.06 10.33 7.27
CA HIS A 390 -22.79 9.04 6.64
C HIS A 390 -21.87 8.20 7.55
N HIS A 391 -22.25 6.94 7.79
CA HIS A 391 -21.42 5.99 8.54
C HIS A 391 -20.11 5.67 7.81
N LEU A 392 -19.09 5.21 8.53
CA LEU A 392 -17.93 4.60 7.90
C LEU A 392 -18.22 3.13 7.56
N TYR A 393 -17.72 2.65 6.43
CA TYR A 393 -17.91 1.26 6.03
C TYR A 393 -16.99 0.33 6.83
N ASP A 394 -17.55 -0.74 7.39
CA ASP A 394 -16.75 -1.77 8.08
C ASP A 394 -15.90 -2.59 7.11
N PHE A 395 -16.34 -2.75 5.87
CA PHE A 395 -15.48 -3.25 4.79
C PHE A 395 -14.70 -2.09 4.16
N GLY A 396 -13.43 -2.30 3.84
CA GLY A 396 -12.57 -1.26 3.28
C GLY A 396 -11.59 -0.69 4.27
N ASN A 397 -11.11 0.54 4.03
CA ASN A 397 -10.20 1.28 4.92
C ASN A 397 -10.34 2.81 4.79
N LEU A 398 -11.53 3.27 4.43
CA LEU A 398 -11.83 4.70 4.28
C LEU A 398 -12.05 5.38 5.64
N PRO A 399 -11.23 6.39 5.99
CA PRO A 399 -11.16 6.95 7.34
C PRO A 399 -12.03 8.21 7.55
N VAL A 400 -12.38 8.91 6.46
CA VAL A 400 -13.09 10.20 6.52
C VAL A 400 -14.22 10.23 5.51
N PHE A 401 -15.41 10.64 5.94
CA PHE A 401 -16.57 10.86 5.10
C PHE A 401 -17.07 12.29 5.29
N CYS A 402 -17.22 13.05 4.20
CA CYS A 402 -17.78 14.40 4.25
C CYS A 402 -19.04 14.47 3.38
N ALA A 403 -20.14 14.95 3.95
CA ALA A 403 -21.36 15.26 3.20
C ALA A 403 -21.64 16.75 3.26
N PHE A 404 -22.07 17.37 2.16
CA PHE A 404 -22.51 18.76 2.15
C PHE A 404 -23.86 18.90 1.45
N GLY A 405 -24.70 19.78 2.00
CA GLY A 405 -26.10 19.94 1.60
C GLY A 405 -26.34 21.00 0.53
N CYS A 406 -27.63 21.31 0.36
CA CYS A 406 -28.07 22.41 -0.50
C CYS A 406 -27.65 23.77 0.08
N LYS A 407 -27.51 24.75 -0.81
CA LYS A 407 -27.28 26.14 -0.43
C LYS A 407 -28.55 26.71 0.16
N TYR A 408 -28.44 27.48 1.23
CA TYR A 408 -29.56 28.23 1.78
C TYR A 408 -29.14 29.67 2.10
N ARG A 409 -30.14 30.52 2.32
CA ARG A 409 -29.94 31.91 2.73
C ARG A 409 -30.42 32.08 4.16
N LYS A 410 -29.70 32.88 4.93
CA LYS A 410 -30.07 33.23 6.29
C LYS A 410 -29.89 34.73 6.49
N ASN A 411 -30.88 35.36 7.09
CA ASN A 411 -30.79 36.75 7.51
C ASN A 411 -30.14 36.78 8.90
N GLU A 412 -29.11 37.60 9.05
CA GLU A 412 -28.33 37.75 10.27
C GLU A 412 -28.09 39.23 10.54
N ILE A 413 -27.87 39.60 11.79
CA ILE A 413 -27.54 40.97 12.16
C ILE A 413 -26.01 41.07 12.18
N ASP A 414 -25.45 42.04 11.44
CA ASP A 414 -24.01 42.29 11.48
C ASP A 414 -23.58 43.01 12.77
N LEU A 415 -22.28 43.27 12.91
CA LEU A 415 -21.73 43.92 14.11
C LEU A 415 -22.23 45.36 14.28
N ASP A 416 -22.70 46.00 13.20
CA ASP A 416 -23.20 47.37 13.16
C ASP A 416 -24.73 47.43 13.36
N GLY A 417 -25.38 46.27 13.57
CA GLY A 417 -26.82 46.18 13.79
C GLY A 417 -27.66 46.11 12.50
N ASN A 418 -27.04 46.02 11.32
CA ASN A 418 -27.76 45.94 10.06
C ASN A 418 -28.18 44.51 9.74
N LEU A 419 -29.38 44.36 9.17
CA LEU A 419 -29.85 43.07 8.66
C LEU A 419 -29.13 42.73 7.34
N VAL A 420 -28.28 41.71 7.38
CA VAL A 420 -27.54 41.20 6.22
C VAL A 420 -28.01 39.79 5.85
N GLN A 421 -28.22 39.56 4.56
CA GLN A 421 -28.53 38.22 4.05
C GLN A 421 -27.24 37.54 3.61
N ARG A 422 -26.94 36.39 4.23
CA ARG A 422 -25.75 35.57 3.93
C ARG A 422 -26.14 34.23 3.35
N LYS A 423 -25.23 33.61 2.60
CA LYS A 423 -25.45 32.30 1.98
C LYS A 423 -24.64 31.26 2.72
N TYR A 424 -25.25 30.12 2.98
CA TYR A 424 -24.63 29.06 3.75
C TYR A 424 -24.73 27.72 3.04
N VAL A 425 -23.79 26.84 3.36
CA VAL A 425 -23.87 25.40 3.11
C VAL A 425 -23.56 24.70 4.41
N ASP A 426 -24.42 23.77 4.80
CA ASP A 426 -24.17 22.86 5.90
C ASP A 426 -23.37 21.67 5.40
N PHE A 427 -22.45 21.20 6.24
CA PHE A 427 -21.70 19.98 5.99
C PHE A 427 -21.57 19.14 7.26
N THR A 428 -21.39 17.85 7.09
CA THR A 428 -21.08 16.89 8.13
C THR A 428 -19.77 16.22 7.79
N VAL A 429 -18.99 15.91 8.83
CA VAL A 429 -17.78 15.11 8.70
C VAL A 429 -17.90 13.96 9.68
N ASN A 430 -17.76 12.74 9.21
CA ASN A 430 -17.64 11.54 10.01
C ASN A 430 -16.23 10.96 9.83
N THR A 431 -15.57 10.62 10.93
CA THR A 431 -14.15 10.28 10.97
C THR A 431 -13.90 9.04 11.81
N ASP A 432 -12.85 8.30 11.46
CA ASP A 432 -12.35 7.17 12.25
C ASP A 432 -11.46 7.71 13.35
N GLU A 433 -11.92 7.69 14.60
CA GLU A 433 -11.21 8.32 15.72
C GLU A 433 -9.85 7.69 16.02
N ARG A 434 -9.56 6.52 15.44
CA ARG A 434 -8.31 5.81 15.66
C ARG A 434 -7.17 6.32 14.79
N ILE A 435 -7.43 7.13 13.76
CA ILE A 435 -6.36 7.65 12.88
C ILE A 435 -5.59 8.82 13.54
N CYS A 436 -6.27 9.64 14.33
CA CYS A 436 -5.72 10.74 15.13
C CYS A 436 -6.70 11.19 16.23
N ASP A 437 -6.21 11.93 17.21
CA ASP A 437 -7.01 12.37 18.35
C ASP A 437 -7.98 13.53 18.02
N GLY A 438 -8.90 13.80 18.94
CA GLY A 438 -9.91 14.84 18.78
C GLY A 438 -9.36 16.26 18.68
N PHE A 439 -8.22 16.57 19.31
CA PHE A 439 -7.60 17.89 19.19
C PHE A 439 -7.02 18.11 17.79
N TYR A 440 -6.39 17.06 17.24
CA TYR A 440 -5.89 17.04 15.88
C TYR A 440 -7.04 17.23 14.87
N PHE A 441 -8.12 16.46 14.99
CA PHE A 441 -9.31 16.62 14.15
C PHE A 441 -9.91 18.02 14.24
N ALA A 442 -10.13 18.53 15.45
CA ALA A 442 -10.70 19.87 15.64
C ALA A 442 -9.81 20.95 15.00
N THR A 443 -8.49 20.83 15.11
CA THR A 443 -7.54 21.76 14.52
C THR A 443 -7.54 21.69 12.99
N ALA A 444 -7.56 20.48 12.43
CA ALA A 444 -7.59 20.26 10.99
C ALA A 444 -8.90 20.74 10.36
N LEU A 445 -10.05 20.46 11.00
CA LEU A 445 -11.37 20.90 10.52
C LEU A 445 -11.53 22.43 10.62
N LYS A 446 -11.03 23.07 11.68
CA LYS A 446 -10.97 24.54 11.75
C LYS A 446 -10.13 25.13 10.61
N HIS A 447 -9.01 24.49 10.28
CA HIS A 447 -8.17 24.91 9.16
C HIS A 447 -8.89 24.76 7.81
N MET A 448 -9.51 23.60 7.57
CA MET A 448 -10.32 23.36 6.37
C MET A 448 -11.45 24.40 6.26
N LYS A 449 -12.19 24.65 7.34
CA LYS A 449 -13.25 25.66 7.37
C LYS A 449 -12.73 27.05 7.03
N LYS A 450 -11.57 27.44 7.56
CA LYS A 450 -10.93 28.73 7.22
C LYS A 450 -10.63 28.83 5.71
N LEU A 451 -10.17 27.75 5.08
CA LEU A 451 -9.95 27.71 3.63
C LEU A 451 -11.28 27.80 2.84
N LEU A 452 -12.36 27.20 3.34
CA LEU A 452 -13.68 27.31 2.71
C LEU A 452 -14.25 28.74 2.81
N GLN A 453 -13.99 29.44 3.93
CA GLN A 453 -14.38 30.85 4.14
C GLN A 453 -13.51 31.82 3.33
N HIS A 454 -12.25 31.45 3.07
CA HIS A 454 -11.24 32.24 2.36
C HIS A 454 -10.65 31.44 1.19
N PRO A 455 -11.47 31.13 0.17
CA PRO A 455 -11.09 30.24 -0.94
C PRO A 455 -9.97 30.80 -1.83
N GLU A 456 -9.76 32.11 -1.84
CA GLU A 456 -8.64 32.77 -2.53
C GLU A 456 -7.27 32.21 -2.09
N ARG A 457 -7.19 31.71 -0.85
CA ARG A 457 -5.97 31.12 -0.30
C ARG A 457 -5.65 29.73 -0.84
N LEU A 458 -6.57 29.13 -1.60
CA LEU A 458 -6.33 27.86 -2.28
C LEU A 458 -5.34 28.03 -3.45
N ASP A 459 -5.20 29.25 -3.98
CA ASP A 459 -4.28 29.59 -5.07
C ASP A 459 -2.87 29.95 -4.58
N GLU A 460 -2.69 30.18 -3.27
CA GLU A 460 -1.39 30.47 -2.68
C GLU A 460 -0.45 29.25 -2.85
N PRO A 461 0.88 29.41 -2.92
CA PRO A 461 1.78 28.27 -2.78
C PRO A 461 1.69 27.67 -1.37
N LEU A 462 2.01 26.39 -1.22
CA LEU A 462 2.18 25.78 0.10
C LEU A 462 3.51 26.21 0.70
N ASP A 463 3.50 26.70 1.95
CA ASP A 463 4.72 27.03 2.68
C ASP A 463 5.59 25.78 2.92
N GLU A 464 4.94 24.69 3.35
CA GLU A 464 5.57 23.40 3.63
C GLU A 464 4.54 22.27 3.52
N VAL A 465 4.98 21.10 3.07
CA VAL A 465 4.23 19.84 3.19
C VAL A 465 4.74 19.09 4.42
N VAL A 466 3.89 18.97 5.44
CA VAL A 466 4.22 18.33 6.70
C VAL A 466 4.28 16.82 6.51
N LYS A 467 5.41 16.21 6.89
CA LYS A 467 5.57 14.75 6.86
C LYS A 467 4.92 14.11 8.08
N ASP A 468 4.24 12.99 7.84
CA ASP A 468 3.67 12.19 8.92
C ASP A 468 4.75 11.40 9.69
N VAL A 469 4.42 10.94 10.90
CA VAL A 469 5.31 10.16 11.78
C VAL A 469 5.72 8.81 11.15
N ASP A 470 6.80 8.18 11.63
CA ASP A 470 7.36 6.96 11.02
C ASP A 470 6.61 5.66 11.33
#